data_AF-A0A3F3Q8J0-F1
#
_entry.id   AF-A0A3F3Q8J0-F1
#
_cell.length_a   1.000
_cell.length_b   1.000
_cell.length_c   1.000
_cell.angle_alpha   90.00
_cell.angle_beta   90.00
_cell.angle_gamma   90.00
#
_symmetry.space_group_name_H-M   'P 1'
#
loop_
_entity.id
_entity.type
_entity.pdbx_description
1 polymer ?
#
loop_
_entity_poly.entity_id
_entity_poly.type
_entity_poly.pdbx_seq_one_letter_code
_entity_poly.pdbx_strand_id
1 'polypeptide(L)'
;MKSILVLFAFGLFVTQTQGCEIPGTFCIRYGAKACECNGGHQLECQVTVAPMVDDQGGETEMFWTRFRDCPVPADGGLQCINGMCTS
;
A
#
# COMPACT_ATOMS: atom_id res chain seq x y z
N MET A 1 -32.83 19.79 37.69
CA MET A 1 -32.25 20.32 36.43
C MET A 1 -30.86 20.87 36.74
N LYS A 2 -29.81 20.20 36.22
CA LYS A 2 -28.40 20.60 36.10
C LYS A 2 -27.71 19.39 35.44
N SER A 3 -27.83 19.24 34.12
CA SER A 3 -26.80 19.64 33.15
C SER A 3 -25.39 19.57 33.71
N ILE A 4 -24.63 18.56 33.30
CA ILE A 4 -23.36 18.72 32.55
C ILE A 4 -23.13 17.39 31.83
N LEU A 5 -23.35 17.44 30.51
CA LEU A 5 -22.87 16.47 29.55
C LEU A 5 -21.35 16.40 29.69
N VAL A 6 -20.84 15.31 30.25
CA VAL A 6 -19.40 15.02 30.20
C VAL A 6 -19.10 14.59 28.78
N LEU A 7 -18.56 15.60 28.08
CA LEU A 7 -17.98 15.60 26.75
C LEU A 7 -17.31 14.29 26.34
N PHE A 8 -17.73 13.83 25.16
CA PHE A 8 -17.00 13.01 24.20
C PHE A 8 -15.48 13.26 24.28
N ALA A 9 -14.78 12.40 25.00
CA ALA A 9 -13.35 12.25 24.89
C ALA A 9 -13.07 10.76 25.02
N PHE A 10 -12.83 10.11 23.89
CA PHE A 10 -11.58 9.40 23.64
C PHE A 10 -11.71 8.59 22.35
N GLY A 11 -10.92 8.98 21.35
CA GLY A 11 -10.36 8.04 20.40
C GLY A 11 -11.27 7.63 19.25
N LEU A 12 -11.57 8.58 18.36
CA LEU A 12 -11.55 8.23 16.93
C LEU A 12 -10.09 7.90 16.56
N PHE A 13 -9.60 6.72 16.99
CA PHE A 13 -8.56 6.02 16.26
C PHE A 13 -9.24 5.44 15.02
N VAL A 14 -9.60 6.32 14.08
CA VAL A 14 -9.67 5.90 12.69
C VAL A 14 -8.22 5.60 12.37
N THR A 15 -7.83 4.36 12.54
CA THR A 15 -6.63 3.82 11.94
C THR A 15 -6.75 4.16 10.47
N GLN A 16 -6.06 5.22 10.04
CA GLN A 16 -5.62 5.29 8.66
C GLN A 16 -4.75 4.05 8.53
N THR A 17 -5.36 2.95 8.11
CA THR A 17 -4.65 1.84 7.51
C THR A 17 -4.02 2.46 6.28
N GLN A 18 -2.86 3.10 6.46
CA GLN A 18 -1.91 3.32 5.39
C GLN A 18 -1.49 1.90 5.02
N GLY A 19 -2.34 1.30 4.19
CA GLY A 19 -2.30 -0.10 3.83
C GLY A 19 -0.97 -0.32 3.14
N CYS A 20 -0.17 -1.20 3.72
CA CYS A 20 0.82 -1.87 2.92
C CYS A 20 0.06 -2.70 1.86
N GLU A 21 0.74 -2.98 0.76
CA GLU A 21 0.20 -3.75 -0.35
C GLU A 21 0.97 -5.05 -0.51
N ILE A 22 0.37 -6.05 -1.14
CA ILE A 22 0.99 -7.36 -1.35
C ILE A 22 1.38 -7.45 -2.83
N PRO A 23 2.63 -7.81 -3.17
CA PRO A 23 3.01 -8.01 -4.57
C PRO A 23 2.12 -9.04 -5.26
N GLY A 24 1.73 -8.76 -6.49
CA GLY A 24 0.85 -9.61 -7.30
C GLY A 24 -0.63 -9.47 -7.01
N THR A 25 -1.06 -8.58 -6.10
CA THR A 25 -2.48 -8.25 -5.94
C THR A 25 -2.90 -7.10 -6.86
N PHE A 26 -4.20 -7.04 -7.17
CA PHE A 26 -4.77 -6.03 -8.05
C PHE A 26 -4.62 -4.63 -7.47
N CYS A 27 -4.37 -3.66 -8.34
CA CYS A 27 -4.33 -2.25 -8.01
C CYS A 27 -5.11 -1.44 -9.06
N ILE A 28 -5.68 -0.31 -8.63
CA ILE A 28 -6.64 0.45 -9.46
C ILE A 28 -6.05 1.71 -10.10
N ARG A 29 -4.85 2.12 -9.69
CA ARG A 29 -4.23 3.37 -10.14
C ARG A 29 -2.80 3.09 -10.62
N TYR A 30 -2.62 3.07 -11.94
CA TYR A 30 -1.31 2.97 -12.57
C TYR A 30 -0.31 3.98 -11.99
N GLY A 31 0.91 3.51 -11.72
CA GLY A 31 2.01 4.31 -11.18
C GLY A 31 1.84 4.69 -9.70
N ALA A 32 0.75 4.28 -9.03
CA ALA A 32 0.65 4.43 -7.58
C ALA A 32 1.82 3.71 -6.91
N LYS A 33 2.33 4.28 -5.82
CA LYS A 33 3.40 3.70 -5.02
C LYS A 33 2.85 3.29 -3.66
N ALA A 34 3.29 2.14 -3.18
CA ALA A 34 2.91 1.61 -1.88
C ALA A 34 4.11 0.91 -1.21
N CYS A 35 3.99 0.58 0.06
CA CYS A 35 4.97 -0.24 0.76
C CYS A 35 4.53 -1.70 0.75
N GLU A 36 5.47 -2.64 0.61
CA GLU A 36 5.16 -4.06 0.75
C GLU A 36 4.78 -4.40 2.19
N CYS A 37 3.71 -5.17 2.37
CA CYS A 37 3.36 -5.72 3.68
C CYS A 37 4.45 -6.67 4.17
N ASN A 38 5.03 -6.35 5.34
CA ASN A 38 6.11 -7.11 5.97
C ASN A 38 7.33 -7.31 5.04
N GLY A 39 7.48 -6.45 4.03
CA GLY A 39 8.59 -6.48 3.08
C GLY A 39 9.30 -5.14 3.05
N GLY A 40 10.62 -5.18 2.97
CA GLY A 40 11.46 -3.99 2.86
C GLY A 40 11.43 -3.35 1.47
N HIS A 41 10.32 -3.43 0.73
CA HIS A 41 10.27 -3.05 -0.67
C HIS A 41 9.21 -1.98 -0.93
N GLN A 42 9.51 -1.11 -1.88
CA GLN A 42 8.55 -0.20 -2.49
C GLN A 42 7.85 -0.93 -3.65
N LEU A 43 6.53 -0.84 -3.68
CA LEU A 43 5.68 -1.38 -4.74
C LEU A 43 5.25 -0.27 -5.68
N GLU A 44 5.05 -0.63 -6.94
CA GLU A 44 4.40 0.21 -7.95
C GLU A 44 3.27 -0.56 -8.61
N CYS A 45 2.13 0.11 -8.80
CA CYS A 45 1.02 -0.43 -9.55
C CYS A 45 1.37 -0.38 -11.05
N GLN A 46 1.65 -1.54 -11.63
CA GLN A 46 2.06 -1.68 -13.01
C GLN A 46 1.04 -2.49 -13.80
N VAL A 47 0.93 -2.17 -15.08
CA VAL A 47 0.15 -2.95 -16.03
C VAL A 47 0.88 -4.27 -16.30
N THR A 48 0.18 -5.38 -16.11
CA THR A 48 0.62 -6.69 -16.57
C THR A 48 -0.33 -7.13 -17.68
N VAL A 49 0.21 -7.44 -18.85
CA VAL A 49 -0.58 -8.06 -19.91
C VAL A 49 -0.74 -9.53 -19.52
N ALA A 50 -1.96 -9.94 -19.18
CA ALA A 50 -2.24 -11.36 -19.01
C ALA A 50 -2.04 -12.06 -20.37
N PRO A 51 -1.15 -13.07 -20.48
CA PRO A 51 -0.98 -13.82 -21.72
C PRO A 51 -2.28 -14.54 -22.06
N MET A 52 -2.75 -14.31 -23.28
CA MET A 52 -4.08 -14.68 -23.74
C MET A 52 -4.25 -16.21 -23.88
N VAL A 53 -5.44 -16.71 -23.56
CA VAL A 53 -5.84 -18.10 -23.81
C VAL A 53 -6.69 -18.21 -25.10
N ASP A 54 -7.19 -17.10 -25.65
CA ASP A 54 -8.33 -17.11 -26.58
C ASP A 54 -8.33 -16.03 -27.71
N ASP A 55 -7.19 -15.46 -28.11
CA ASP A 55 -7.04 -14.63 -29.33
C ASP A 55 -7.94 -13.37 -29.50
N GLN A 56 -8.65 -12.90 -28.46
CA GLN A 56 -9.59 -11.76 -28.54
C GLN A 56 -9.06 -10.37 -28.10
N GLY A 57 -7.76 -10.23 -27.91
CA GLY A 57 -7.13 -9.07 -27.27
C GLY A 57 -7.19 -9.17 -25.74
N GLY A 58 -6.03 -9.25 -25.09
CA GLY A 58 -5.95 -9.44 -23.63
C GLY A 58 -6.48 -8.25 -22.85
N GLU A 59 -7.25 -8.52 -21.79
CA GLU A 59 -7.61 -7.49 -20.82
C GLU A 59 -6.34 -6.98 -20.12
N THR A 60 -6.21 -5.66 -20.05
CA THR A 60 -5.08 -5.03 -19.38
C THR A 60 -5.38 -4.97 -17.89
N GLU A 61 -4.75 -5.84 -17.11
CA GLU A 61 -4.86 -5.86 -15.66
C GLU A 61 -3.68 -5.12 -15.01
N MET A 62 -3.89 -4.60 -13.80
CA MET A 62 -2.87 -3.87 -13.05
C MET A 62 -2.61 -4.55 -11.72
N PHE A 63 -1.34 -4.77 -11.41
CA PHE A 63 -0.89 -5.43 -10.19
C PHE A 63 0.20 -4.65 -9.48
N TRP A 64 0.22 -4.76 -8.15
CA TRP A 64 1.33 -4.29 -7.35
C TRP A 64 2.58 -5.10 -7.64
N THR A 65 3.62 -4.44 -8.12
CA THR A 65 4.89 -5.07 -8.49
C THR A 65 6.01 -4.49 -7.63
N ARG A 66 6.96 -5.32 -7.21
CA ARG A 66 8.16 -4.83 -6.52
C ARG A 66 8.94 -3.93 -7.46
N PHE A 67 9.07 -2.68 -7.08
CA PHE A 67 9.73 -1.65 -7.86
C PHE A 67 11.16 -1.40 -7.38
N ARG A 68 11.38 -1.43 -6.05
CA ARG A 68 12.66 -1.11 -5.44
C ARG A 68 12.80 -1.76 -4.07
N ASP A 69 14.00 -2.23 -3.76
CA ASP A 69 14.40 -2.60 -2.41
C ASP A 69 14.71 -1.35 -1.59
N CYS A 70 14.03 -1.17 -0.46
CA CYS A 70 14.33 -0.10 0.47
C CYS A 70 15.52 -0.49 1.36
N PRO A 71 16.40 0.46 1.70
CA PRO A 71 17.51 0.19 2.61
C PRO A 71 17.02 -0.16 4.02
N VAL A 72 17.78 -1.01 4.71
CA VAL A 72 17.55 -1.38 6.10
C VAL A 72 18.09 -0.27 7.01
N PRO A 73 17.24 0.41 7.81
CA PRO A 73 17.69 1.40 8.76
C PRO A 73 18.61 0.81 9.84
N ALA A 74 19.69 1.52 10.18
CA ALA A 74 20.65 1.08 11.19
C ALA A 74 20.07 0.98 12.60
N ASP A 75 18.96 1.66 12.87
CA ASP A 75 18.23 1.67 14.13
C ASP A 75 17.13 0.58 14.21
N GLY A 76 16.97 -0.24 13.17
CA GLY A 76 15.94 -1.28 13.11
C GLY A 76 14.52 -0.76 12.84
N GLY A 77 14.39 0.48 12.32
CA GLY A 77 13.11 1.08 11.93
C GLY A 77 12.46 0.49 10.66
N LEU A 78 11.29 1.04 10.30
CA LEU A 78 10.58 0.67 9.07
C LEU A 78 11.37 1.12 7.83
N GLN A 79 11.54 0.21 6.86
CA GLN A 79 12.26 0.49 5.60
C GLN A 79 11.44 1.31 4.60
N CYS A 80 10.10 1.21 4.68
CA CYS A 80 9.18 1.91 3.80
C CYS A 80 8.01 2.50 4.60
N ILE A 81 7.67 3.75 4.33
CA ILE A 81 6.53 4.46 4.89
C ILE A 81 5.83 5.23 3.76
N ASN A 82 4.51 5.07 3.63
CA ASN A 82 3.71 5.80 2.63
C ASN A 82 4.17 5.67 1.18
N GLY A 83 4.59 4.46 0.80
CA GLY A 83 5.13 4.20 -0.53
C GLY A 83 6.45 4.91 -0.81
N MET A 84 7.22 5.28 0.21
CA MET A 84 8.56 5.85 0.09
C MET A 84 9.53 5.11 1.01
N CYS A 85 10.74 4.85 0.51
CA CYS A 85 11.81 4.34 1.36
C CYS A 85 12.28 5.41 2.36
N THR A 86 12.72 4.97 3.54
CA THR A 86 13.02 5.86 4.68
C THR A 86 14.50 6.17 4.87
N SER A 87 15.40 5.51 4.12
CA SER A 87 16.86 5.72 4.15
C SER A 87 17.45 5.82 2.74
#